data_AF-A0A942LYN3-F1
#
_entry.id   AF-A0A942LYN3-F1
#
_cell.length_a   1.000
_cell.length_b   1.000
_cell.length_c   1.000
_cell.angle_alpha   90.00
_cell.angle_beta   90.00
_cell.angle_gamma   90.00
#
_symmetry.space_group_name_H-M   'P 1'
#
loop_
_entity.id
_entity.type
_entity.pdbx_description
1 polymer ?
#
loop_
_entity_poly.entity_id
_entity_poly.type
_entity_poly.pdbx_seq_one_letter_code
_entity_poly.pdbx_strand_id
1 'polypeptide(L)'
;MPVKLKPTQLVKWDKKDEPLIKRYLKELLDILEIKEDGRVETTKGFSLMLFRKILVQNLELFGIDALDVRQGLVYKTVFRLKKLKKQDIHGFRRSLAAEVKRYLDRPIEKYTILLPFHASSNNPPPIKKIEILGVQLLFSNWKHVRKNFEFPRFLQEADMYLRRQNGRIDVESRFVPVLVEAEARNAREGFDKVSPSFDLMRAIFDLYHHYGTYNKQWGGYPRPLSKVLPPPVYCVFKNTGEFDMLLYSTPKLEEFQQNAINVQEIKYLRKLARNFKAIPKETETLALIVEALQKYAQAHETNEWRLAFLLLWQILELIALQTSEQFTMKNVISRIGILLRHDPKAADLLSSLYNTRNEFVHQGNFPDEQGLQEVSLVKSIAERAINQIFSRAKKLPTKASLQRFYDNAGTNDAELSDRLRVIGIILRERKPKK
;
A
#
# COMPACT_ATOMS: atom_id res chain seq x y z
N MET A 1 12.56 -16.93 22.06
CA MET A 1 13.82 -17.71 22.04
C MET A 1 14.83 -16.99 21.17
N PRO A 2 16.08 -16.81 21.62
CA PRO A 2 17.10 -16.09 20.86
C PRO A 2 17.42 -16.80 19.53
N VAL A 3 17.58 -16.04 18.46
CA VAL A 3 17.82 -16.59 17.12
C VAL A 3 19.24 -17.18 17.03
N LYS A 4 19.35 -18.50 16.87
CA LYS A 4 20.62 -19.26 16.74
C LYS A 4 21.12 -19.40 15.29
N LEU A 5 20.91 -18.40 14.45
CA LEU A 5 21.32 -18.42 13.04
C LEU A 5 22.73 -17.85 12.85
N LYS A 6 23.49 -18.44 11.91
CA LYS A 6 24.81 -17.93 11.48
C LYS A 6 24.65 -16.62 10.70
N PRO A 7 25.68 -15.76 10.64
CA PRO A 7 25.61 -14.50 9.86
C PRO A 7 25.20 -14.68 8.40
N THR A 8 25.64 -15.76 7.74
CA THR A 8 25.28 -16.11 6.36
C THR A 8 23.84 -16.57 6.19
N GLN A 9 23.17 -16.94 7.28
CA GLN A 9 21.74 -17.28 7.27
C GLN A 9 20.88 -16.04 7.53
N LEU A 10 21.39 -15.08 8.31
CA LEU A 10 20.70 -13.82 8.63
C LEU A 10 20.79 -12.78 7.51
N VAL A 11 21.88 -12.81 6.74
CA VAL A 11 22.14 -11.87 5.64
C VAL A 11 22.60 -12.65 4.43
N LYS A 12 21.81 -12.62 3.37
CA LYS A 12 22.11 -13.28 2.09
C LYS A 12 22.12 -12.25 0.96
N TRP A 13 22.80 -12.62 -0.12
CA TRP A 13 22.77 -11.96 -1.42
C TRP A 13 23.24 -12.95 -2.47
N ASP A 14 22.86 -12.75 -3.73
CA ASP A 14 23.32 -13.61 -4.81
C ASP A 14 24.81 -13.39 -5.06
N LYS A 15 25.56 -14.46 -5.36
CA LYS A 15 27.01 -14.36 -5.66
C LYS A 15 27.31 -13.37 -6.78
N LYS A 16 26.44 -13.28 -7.79
CA LYS A 16 26.58 -12.34 -8.92
C LYS A 16 26.54 -10.87 -8.48
N ASP A 17 25.87 -10.56 -7.37
CA ASP A 17 25.69 -9.19 -6.86
C ASP A 17 26.83 -8.78 -5.90
N GLU A 18 27.70 -9.71 -5.51
CA GLU A 18 28.79 -9.43 -4.58
C GLU A 18 29.73 -8.29 -5.04
N PRO A 19 30.17 -8.22 -6.31
CA PRO A 19 31.00 -7.09 -6.79
C PRO A 19 30.28 -5.75 -6.67
N LEU A 20 28.96 -5.72 -6.95
CA LEU A 20 28.12 -4.52 -6.84
C LEU A 20 28.04 -4.06 -5.37
N ILE A 21 27.76 -4.99 -4.46
CA ILE A 21 27.71 -4.73 -3.02
C ILE A 21 29.06 -4.22 -2.51
N LYS A 22 30.19 -4.82 -2.92
CA LYS A 22 31.53 -4.35 -2.56
C LYS A 22 31.76 -2.91 -3.01
N ARG A 23 31.40 -2.59 -4.27
CA ARG A 23 31.55 -1.24 -4.82
C ARG A 23 30.76 -0.22 -3.99
N TYR A 24 29.46 -0.43 -3.83
CA TYR A 24 28.60 0.56 -3.14
C TYR A 24 28.82 0.63 -1.63
N LEU A 25 29.28 -0.46 -1.01
CA LEU A 25 29.75 -0.42 0.37
C LEU A 25 30.98 0.50 0.51
N LYS A 26 31.94 0.37 -0.40
CA LYS A 26 33.13 1.25 -0.42
C LYS A 26 32.71 2.71 -0.65
N GLU A 27 31.90 2.98 -1.67
CA GLU A 27 31.41 4.33 -1.95
C GLU A 27 30.66 4.93 -0.76
N LEU A 28 29.86 4.13 -0.04
CA LEU A 28 29.22 4.56 1.20
C LEU A 28 30.23 4.92 2.30
N LEU A 29 31.24 4.09 2.52
CA LEU A 29 32.24 4.34 3.55
C LEU A 29 33.10 5.56 3.21
N ASP A 30 33.40 5.79 1.94
CA ASP A 30 34.22 6.91 1.47
C ASP A 30 33.53 8.27 1.67
N ILE A 31 32.19 8.32 1.64
CA ILE A 31 31.43 9.55 1.91
C ILE A 31 31.13 9.79 3.40
N LEU A 32 31.55 8.88 4.28
CA LEU A 32 31.42 9.01 5.73
C LEU A 32 32.73 9.50 6.36
N GLU A 33 32.62 10.46 7.27
CA GLU A 33 33.73 11.01 8.05
C GLU A 33 33.53 10.71 9.53
N ILE A 34 34.62 10.45 10.25
CA ILE A 34 34.62 10.36 11.71
C ILE A 34 35.07 11.72 12.24
N LYS A 35 34.21 12.41 12.99
CA LYS A 35 34.53 13.67 13.67
C LYS A 35 35.40 13.41 14.91
N GLU A 36 36.01 14.46 15.45
CA GLU A 36 36.92 14.37 16.61
C GLU A 36 36.26 13.75 17.85
N ASP A 37 34.95 13.98 18.03
CA ASP A 37 34.14 13.38 19.10
C ASP A 37 33.70 11.93 18.83
N GLY A 38 34.19 11.33 17.74
CA GLY A 38 33.86 9.97 17.33
C GLY A 38 32.47 9.82 16.69
N ARG A 39 31.73 10.90 16.44
CA ARG A 39 30.50 10.83 15.62
C ARG A 39 30.85 10.57 14.16
N VAL A 40 29.96 9.86 13.46
CA VAL A 40 30.10 9.61 12.03
C VAL A 40 29.08 10.46 11.32
N GLU A 41 29.51 11.22 10.33
CA GLU A 41 28.68 12.17 9.59
C GLU A 41 28.94 12.07 8.09
N THR A 42 28.06 12.70 7.30
CA THR A 42 28.26 12.85 5.86
C THR A 42 27.71 14.19 5.39
N THR A 43 28.44 14.81 4.47
CA THR A 43 28.00 16.00 3.73
C THR A 43 27.29 15.64 2.42
N LYS A 44 27.33 14.36 2.02
CA LYS A 44 26.76 13.86 0.75
C LYS A 44 25.46 13.08 0.99
N GLY A 45 24.47 13.75 1.58
CA GLY A 45 23.19 13.13 1.98
C GLY A 45 22.46 12.40 0.84
N PHE A 46 22.46 12.96 -0.38
CA PHE A 46 21.86 12.33 -1.55
C PHE A 46 22.57 11.02 -1.93
N SER A 47 23.90 11.03 -2.01
CA SER A 47 24.71 9.83 -2.32
C SER A 47 24.52 8.75 -1.26
N LEU A 48 24.47 9.12 0.02
CA LEU A 48 24.18 8.21 1.12
C LEU A 48 22.83 7.51 0.93
N MET A 49 21.79 8.27 0.59
CA MET A 49 20.46 7.72 0.34
C MET A 49 20.46 6.78 -0.87
N LEU A 50 21.10 7.18 -1.97
CA LEU A 50 21.19 6.40 -3.21
C LEU A 50 21.90 5.07 -2.99
N PHE A 51 23.13 5.09 -2.47
CA PHE A 51 23.93 3.88 -2.30
C PHE A 51 23.31 2.94 -1.26
N ARG A 52 22.68 3.47 -0.21
CA ARG A 52 21.92 2.67 0.76
C ARG A 52 20.77 1.94 0.08
N LYS A 53 20.01 2.62 -0.79
CA LYS A 53 18.90 2.02 -1.54
C LYS A 53 19.39 0.87 -2.42
N ILE A 54 20.49 1.07 -3.14
CA ILE A 54 21.11 0.04 -3.99
C ILE A 54 21.53 -1.16 -3.14
N LEU A 55 22.24 -0.96 -2.03
CA LEU A 55 22.63 -2.06 -1.16
C LEU A 55 21.40 -2.84 -0.66
N VAL A 56 20.39 -2.16 -0.13
CA VAL A 56 19.22 -2.82 0.44
C VAL A 56 18.49 -3.68 -0.59
N GLN A 57 18.36 -3.22 -1.83
CA GLN A 57 17.72 -3.98 -2.92
C GLN A 57 18.46 -5.28 -3.26
N ASN A 58 19.77 -5.35 -3.02
CA ASN A 58 20.62 -6.50 -3.32
C ASN A 58 20.90 -7.39 -2.09
N LEU A 59 20.17 -7.19 -0.97
CA LEU A 59 20.37 -7.92 0.29
C LEU A 59 19.06 -8.56 0.75
N GLU A 60 19.08 -9.83 1.11
CA GLU A 60 17.98 -10.52 1.79
C GLU A 60 18.28 -10.58 3.30
N LEU A 61 17.40 -10.04 4.14
CA LEU A 61 17.52 -10.08 5.60
C LEU A 61 16.48 -11.06 6.16
N PHE A 62 16.94 -12.08 6.88
CA PHE A 62 16.08 -13.13 7.40
C PHE A 62 14.99 -12.56 8.32
N GLY A 63 13.72 -12.85 8.00
CA GLY A 63 12.56 -12.50 8.82
C GLY A 63 12.27 -10.99 8.88
N ILE A 64 12.81 -10.19 7.95
CA ILE A 64 12.61 -8.74 7.89
C ILE A 64 12.28 -8.34 6.46
N ASP A 65 10.99 -8.27 6.14
CA ASP A 65 10.52 -7.88 4.80
C ASP A 65 10.37 -6.37 4.65
N ALA A 66 10.02 -5.67 5.73
CA ALA A 66 9.75 -4.24 5.74
C ALA A 66 10.98 -3.43 5.27
N LEU A 67 10.83 -2.71 4.15
CA LEU A 67 11.91 -1.99 3.48
C LEU A 67 12.55 -0.94 4.40
N ASP A 68 11.76 -0.17 5.14
CA ASP A 68 12.27 0.89 6.02
C ASP A 68 13.11 0.32 7.17
N VAL A 69 12.70 -0.82 7.72
CA VAL A 69 13.49 -1.54 8.74
C VAL A 69 14.82 -2.00 8.15
N ARG A 70 14.80 -2.62 6.95
CA ARG A 70 16.03 -3.04 6.25
C ARG A 70 16.96 -1.86 5.98
N GLN A 71 16.43 -0.75 5.48
CA GLN A 71 17.20 0.49 5.26
C GLN A 71 17.81 1.02 6.56
N GLY A 72 17.05 1.04 7.66
CA GLY A 72 17.54 1.46 8.97
C GLY A 72 18.66 0.57 9.51
N LEU A 73 18.56 -0.75 9.32
CA LEU A 73 19.59 -1.70 9.73
C LEU A 73 20.87 -1.56 8.90
N VAL A 74 20.75 -1.40 7.57
CA VAL A 74 21.91 -1.13 6.70
C VAL A 74 22.57 0.19 7.08
N TYR A 75 21.79 1.25 7.28
CA TYR A 75 22.30 2.56 7.70
C TYR A 75 23.11 2.47 9.00
N LYS A 76 22.53 1.88 10.07
CA LYS A 76 23.22 1.66 11.35
C LYS A 76 24.49 0.82 11.19
N THR A 77 24.44 -0.18 10.33
CA THR A 77 25.57 -1.07 10.07
C THR A 77 26.73 -0.32 9.41
N VAL A 78 26.47 0.46 8.36
CA VAL A 78 27.52 1.19 7.64
C VAL A 78 28.18 2.22 8.56
N PHE A 79 27.39 2.97 9.34
CA PHE A 79 27.90 3.95 10.32
C PHE A 79 28.76 3.29 11.38
N ARG A 80 28.38 2.09 11.86
CA ARG A 80 29.22 1.33 12.80
C ARG A 80 30.47 0.80 12.11
N LEU A 81 30.35 0.24 10.91
CA LEU A 81 31.46 -0.34 10.16
C LEU A 81 32.55 0.69 9.89
N LYS A 82 32.18 1.95 9.62
CA LYS A 82 33.14 3.05 9.44
C LYS A 82 34.08 3.23 10.65
N LYS A 83 33.62 2.92 11.86
CA LYS A 83 34.43 2.98 13.09
C LYS A 83 35.34 1.77 13.30
N LEU A 84 35.20 0.71 12.49
CA LEU A 84 35.97 -0.52 12.64
C LEU A 84 37.24 -0.48 11.76
N LYS A 85 38.29 -1.18 12.21
CA LYS A 85 39.55 -1.33 11.46
C LYS A 85 39.37 -2.10 10.14
N LYS A 86 38.44 -3.07 10.11
CA LYS A 86 38.15 -3.89 8.91
C LYS A 86 36.83 -3.46 8.29
N GLN A 87 36.92 -2.69 7.22
CA GLN A 87 35.78 -2.15 6.48
C GLN A 87 35.52 -2.92 5.17
N ASP A 88 35.63 -4.25 5.25
CA ASP A 88 35.41 -5.15 4.11
C ASP A 88 33.99 -5.74 4.11
N ILE A 89 33.64 -6.46 3.04
CA ILE A 89 32.32 -7.08 2.89
C ILE A 89 32.01 -8.14 3.96
N HIS A 90 33.02 -8.81 4.50
CA HIS A 90 32.83 -9.81 5.56
C HIS A 90 32.57 -9.12 6.91
N GLY A 91 33.23 -8.00 7.17
CA GLY A 91 32.97 -7.08 8.27
C GLY A 91 31.56 -6.51 8.19
N PHE A 92 31.14 -6.07 7.00
CA PHE A 92 29.78 -5.63 6.74
C PHE A 92 28.75 -6.74 7.02
N ARG A 93 28.91 -7.94 6.44
CA ARG A 93 27.99 -9.08 6.65
C ARG A 93 27.82 -9.39 8.13
N ARG A 94 28.94 -9.50 8.87
CA ARG A 94 28.90 -9.81 10.31
C ARG A 94 28.23 -8.70 11.11
N SER A 95 28.51 -7.45 10.78
CA SER A 95 27.93 -6.28 11.46
C SER A 95 26.43 -6.18 11.19
N LEU A 96 26.00 -6.39 9.93
CA LEU A 96 24.60 -6.41 9.55
C LEU A 96 23.85 -7.57 10.20
N ALA A 97 24.45 -8.76 10.20
CA ALA A 97 23.88 -9.92 10.89
C ALA A 97 23.71 -9.68 12.40
N ALA A 98 24.65 -8.97 13.03
CA ALA A 98 24.51 -8.58 14.43
C ALA A 98 23.36 -7.60 14.64
N GLU A 99 23.15 -6.63 13.74
CA GLU A 99 22.00 -5.72 13.80
C GLU A 99 20.67 -6.42 13.52
N VAL A 100 20.62 -7.33 12.54
CA VAL A 100 19.44 -8.18 12.27
C VAL A 100 19.12 -9.03 13.49
N LYS A 101 20.12 -9.69 14.08
CA LYS A 101 19.93 -10.49 15.30
C LYS A 101 19.40 -9.63 16.45
N ARG A 102 20.03 -8.48 16.71
CA ARG A 102 19.56 -7.53 17.73
C ARG A 102 18.14 -7.08 17.49
N TYR A 103 17.74 -6.86 16.23
CA TYR A 103 16.36 -6.54 15.88
C TYR A 103 15.42 -7.70 16.20
N LEU A 104 15.73 -8.91 15.73
CA LEU A 104 14.89 -10.09 15.90
C LEU A 104 14.74 -10.50 17.37
N ASP A 105 15.80 -10.32 18.17
CA ASP A 105 15.84 -10.57 19.61
C ASP A 105 15.10 -9.49 20.43
N ARG A 106 14.67 -8.37 19.83
CA ARG A 106 13.81 -7.40 20.53
C ARG A 106 12.51 -8.08 20.95
N PRO A 107 12.03 -7.81 22.18
CA PRO A 107 10.73 -8.28 22.58
C PRO A 107 9.67 -7.75 21.62
N ILE A 108 8.67 -8.58 21.35
CA ILE A 108 7.45 -8.12 20.73
C ILE A 108 6.66 -7.40 21.82
N GLU A 109 6.39 -6.13 21.61
CA GLU A 109 5.61 -5.29 22.49
C GLU A 109 4.29 -4.92 21.81
N LYS A 110 3.32 -4.56 22.63
CA LYS A 110 2.03 -4.06 22.15
C LYS A 110 2.12 -2.55 21.96
N TYR A 111 1.65 -2.08 20.83
CA TYR A 111 1.56 -0.66 20.47
C TYR A 111 0.11 -0.28 20.20
N THR A 112 -0.25 0.95 20.52
CA THR A 112 -1.53 1.55 20.16
C THR A 112 -1.30 2.63 19.13
N ILE A 113 -1.87 2.45 17.95
CA ILE A 113 -1.77 3.37 16.82
C ILE A 113 -3.05 4.22 16.79
N LEU A 114 -2.87 5.54 16.83
CA LEU A 114 -3.91 6.54 16.64
C LEU A 114 -3.92 6.98 15.18
N LEU A 115 -5.06 6.74 14.54
CA LEU A 115 -5.36 7.10 13.16
C LEU A 115 -6.51 8.11 13.19
N PRO A 116 -6.24 9.42 13.11
CA PRO A 116 -7.31 10.41 13.03
C PRO A 116 -8.15 10.17 11.77
N PHE A 117 -9.46 10.12 11.91
CA PHE A 117 -10.37 9.84 10.81
C PHE A 117 -11.28 11.04 10.55
N HIS A 118 -11.24 11.58 9.34
CA HIS A 118 -11.97 12.81 9.01
C HIS A 118 -13.47 12.51 8.90
N ALA A 119 -14.26 13.05 9.83
CA ALA A 119 -15.71 12.82 9.92
C ALA A 119 -16.44 14.14 10.19
N SER A 120 -17.72 14.21 9.83
CA SER A 120 -18.51 15.44 9.96
C SER A 120 -18.83 15.83 11.40
N SER A 121 -18.58 14.91 12.33
CA SER A 121 -18.66 15.13 13.77
C SER A 121 -17.40 14.57 14.42
N ASN A 122 -16.89 15.25 15.45
CA ASN A 122 -15.84 14.75 16.32
C ASN A 122 -16.34 13.71 17.34
N ASN A 123 -17.65 13.47 17.39
CA ASN A 123 -18.22 12.40 18.19
C ASN A 123 -18.02 11.05 17.50
N PRO A 124 -17.61 10.00 18.24
CA PRO A 124 -17.51 8.67 17.66
C PRO A 124 -18.87 8.23 17.11
N PRO A 125 -18.89 7.57 15.93
CA PRO A 125 -20.12 6.97 15.43
C PRO A 125 -20.65 5.92 16.43
N PRO A 126 -21.96 5.60 16.40
CA PRO A 126 -22.53 4.51 17.20
C PRO A 126 -21.85 3.14 16.97
N ILE A 127 -21.12 3.00 15.87
CA ILE A 127 -20.31 1.84 15.56
C ILE A 127 -18.96 1.97 16.29
N LYS A 128 -18.79 1.15 17.33
CA LYS A 128 -17.55 1.13 18.11
C LYS A 128 -16.36 0.54 17.35
N LYS A 129 -16.58 -0.40 16.43
CA LYS A 129 -15.50 -1.07 15.71
C LYS A 129 -15.84 -1.55 14.31
N ILE A 130 -14.84 -1.51 13.44
CA ILE A 130 -14.83 -2.13 12.11
C ILE A 130 -13.60 -3.05 12.04
N GLU A 131 -13.73 -4.20 11.39
CA GLU A 131 -12.62 -5.15 11.23
C GLU A 131 -12.31 -5.33 9.75
N ILE A 132 -11.06 -5.09 9.37
CA ILE A 132 -10.56 -5.11 7.98
C ILE A 132 -9.19 -5.77 8.00
N LEU A 133 -8.95 -6.76 7.15
CA LEU A 133 -7.72 -7.55 7.05
C LEU A 133 -7.23 -8.13 8.40
N GLY A 134 -8.16 -8.51 9.28
CA GLY A 134 -7.89 -9.03 10.63
C GLY A 134 -7.57 -7.95 11.66
N VAL A 135 -7.53 -6.67 11.26
CA VAL A 135 -7.23 -5.53 12.13
C VAL A 135 -8.53 -4.90 12.62
N GLN A 136 -8.63 -4.69 13.94
CA GLN A 136 -9.78 -4.02 14.56
C GLN A 136 -9.53 -2.51 14.67
N LEU A 137 -10.31 -1.75 13.90
CA LEU A 137 -10.36 -0.29 13.90
C LEU A 137 -11.39 0.16 14.94
N LEU A 138 -10.95 0.70 16.07
CA LEU A 138 -11.81 1.10 17.19
C LEU A 138 -12.08 2.61 17.15
N PHE A 139 -13.32 3.00 16.91
CA PHE A 139 -13.71 4.41 17.00
C PHE A 139 -13.79 4.82 18.47
N SER A 140 -13.07 5.87 18.83
CA SER A 140 -12.97 6.39 20.19
C SER A 140 -13.33 7.88 20.24
N ASN A 141 -13.19 8.50 21.41
CA ASN A 141 -13.31 9.95 21.57
C ASN A 141 -12.02 10.53 22.12
N TRP A 142 -11.79 11.82 21.87
CA TRP A 142 -10.57 12.49 22.30
C TRP A 142 -10.41 12.55 23.82
N LYS A 143 -11.49 12.57 24.60
CA LYS A 143 -11.42 12.50 26.07
C LYS A 143 -10.76 11.20 26.54
N HIS A 144 -11.08 10.07 25.90
CA HIS A 144 -10.41 8.80 26.16
C HIS A 144 -8.93 8.88 25.75
N VAL A 145 -8.60 9.47 24.60
CA VAL A 145 -7.21 9.60 24.16
C VAL A 145 -6.39 10.42 25.17
N ARG A 146 -6.88 11.58 25.60
CA ARG A 146 -6.22 12.44 26.59
C ARG A 146 -5.97 11.75 27.93
N LYS A 147 -6.89 10.88 28.36
CA LYS A 147 -6.82 10.21 29.66
C LYS A 147 -5.79 9.07 29.68
N ASN A 148 -5.62 8.37 28.56
CA ASN A 148 -4.88 7.09 28.53
C ASN A 148 -3.54 7.16 27.78
N PHE A 149 -3.26 8.26 27.09
CA PHE A 149 -2.03 8.42 26.31
C PHE A 149 -1.36 9.76 26.63
N GLU A 150 -0.06 9.84 26.35
CA GLU A 150 0.76 11.06 26.45
C GLU A 150 0.41 12.06 25.33
N PHE A 151 -0.87 12.44 25.30
CA PHE A 151 -1.47 13.27 24.28
C PHE A 151 -0.88 14.69 24.17
N PRO A 152 -0.48 15.36 25.27
CA PRO A 152 0.15 16.67 25.18
C PRO A 152 1.42 16.66 24.32
N ARG A 153 2.26 15.62 24.43
CA ARG A 153 3.48 15.47 23.63
C ARG A 153 3.15 15.22 22.17
N PHE A 154 2.15 14.39 21.88
CA PHE A 154 1.65 14.22 20.52
C PHE A 154 1.19 15.55 19.90
N LEU A 155 0.38 16.34 20.61
CA LEU A 155 -0.12 17.62 20.11
C LEU A 155 1.02 18.60 19.83
N GLN A 156 2.03 18.65 20.71
CA GLN A 156 3.21 19.49 20.53
C GLN A 156 3.97 19.14 19.23
N GLU A 157 4.28 17.86 19.04
CA GLU A 157 4.99 17.36 17.85
C GLU A 157 4.15 17.54 16.57
N ALA A 158 2.85 17.28 16.65
CA ALA A 158 1.92 17.47 15.54
C ALA A 158 1.81 18.96 15.16
N ASP A 159 1.66 19.87 16.11
CA ASP A 159 1.57 21.32 15.86
C ASP A 159 2.87 21.85 15.24
N MET A 160 4.03 21.39 15.70
CA MET A 160 5.32 21.72 15.08
C MET A 160 5.38 21.33 13.60
N TYR A 161 4.86 20.14 13.25
CA TYR A 161 4.80 19.70 11.86
C TYR A 161 3.75 20.48 11.04
N LEU A 162 2.52 20.61 11.55
CA LEU A 162 1.41 21.25 10.86
C LEU A 162 1.68 22.73 10.57
N ARG A 163 2.33 23.46 11.50
CA ARG A 163 2.74 24.86 11.27
C ARG A 163 3.73 25.02 10.12
N ARG A 164 4.61 24.04 9.89
CA ARG A 164 5.53 24.06 8.74
C ARG A 164 4.81 23.89 7.39
N GLN A 165 3.60 23.33 7.41
CA GLN A 165 2.75 23.14 6.22
C GLN A 165 1.78 24.32 6.00
N ASN A 166 2.07 25.50 6.58
CA ASN A 166 1.29 26.73 6.44
C ASN A 166 -0.19 26.62 6.84
N GLY A 167 -0.55 25.69 7.74
CA GLY A 167 -1.92 25.60 8.25
C GLY A 167 -2.00 25.24 9.73
N ARG A 168 -3.08 25.70 10.36
CA ARG A 168 -3.52 25.26 11.69
C ARG A 168 -4.72 24.36 11.51
N ILE A 169 -4.51 23.05 11.58
CA ILE A 169 -5.60 22.09 11.74
C ILE A 169 -5.65 21.70 13.21
N ASP A 170 -6.76 22.04 13.85
CA ASP A 170 -7.10 21.42 15.12
C ASP A 170 -7.60 19.99 14.86
N VAL A 171 -6.75 19.02 15.22
CA VAL A 171 -7.02 17.59 15.02
C VAL A 171 -8.27 17.17 15.81
N GLU A 172 -8.53 17.78 16.98
CA GLU A 172 -9.62 17.36 17.86
C GLU A 172 -11.00 17.80 17.38
N SER A 173 -11.08 18.93 16.68
CA SER A 173 -12.35 19.43 16.13
C SER A 173 -12.74 18.81 14.80
N ARG A 174 -11.77 18.30 14.02
CA ARG A 174 -12.03 17.79 12.66
C ARG A 174 -12.02 16.27 12.55
N PHE A 175 -11.33 15.57 13.44
CA PHE A 175 -11.15 14.13 13.32
C PHE A 175 -11.80 13.38 14.46
N VAL A 176 -12.19 12.14 14.19
CA VAL A 176 -12.55 11.13 15.20
C VAL A 176 -11.34 10.22 15.37
N PRO A 177 -10.88 9.95 16.61
CA PRO A 177 -9.75 9.07 16.81
C PRO A 177 -10.15 7.62 16.53
N VAL A 178 -9.44 6.97 15.61
CA VAL A 178 -9.50 5.52 15.42
C VAL A 178 -8.25 4.91 16.05
N LEU A 179 -8.46 4.03 17.02
CA LEU A 179 -7.39 3.35 17.76
C LEU A 179 -7.26 1.91 17.26
N VAL A 180 -6.02 1.47 17.10
CA VAL A 180 -5.69 0.10 16.70
C VAL A 180 -4.55 -0.41 17.56
N GLU A 181 -4.65 -1.66 18.00
CA GLU A 181 -3.57 -2.32 18.72
C GLU A 181 -2.80 -3.24 17.79
N ALA A 182 -1.47 -3.21 17.86
CA ALA A 182 -0.61 -4.08 17.08
C ALA A 182 0.59 -4.57 17.90
N GLU A 183 0.95 -5.84 17.72
CA GLU A 183 2.15 -6.43 18.29
C GLU A 183 3.32 -6.26 17.32
N ALA A 184 4.41 -5.61 17.77
CA ALA A 184 5.56 -5.28 16.93
C ALA A 184 6.85 -5.14 17.76
N ARG A 185 8.01 -5.07 17.10
CA ARG A 185 9.32 -4.84 17.78
C ARG A 185 9.70 -3.37 17.89
N ASN A 186 8.93 -2.50 17.26
CA ASN A 186 9.07 -1.05 17.29
C ASN A 186 7.77 -0.40 16.77
N ALA A 187 7.57 0.88 17.09
CA ALA A 187 6.41 1.65 16.62
C ALA A 187 6.20 1.63 15.10
N ARG A 188 7.29 1.71 14.31
CA ARG A 188 7.17 1.76 12.84
C ARG A 188 6.61 0.46 12.27
N GLU A 189 7.13 -0.68 12.71
CA GLU A 189 6.58 -2.01 12.35
C GLU A 189 5.11 -2.13 12.78
N GLY A 190 4.74 -1.59 13.95
CA GLY A 190 3.36 -1.54 14.41
C GLY A 190 2.45 -0.75 13.47
N PHE A 191 2.89 0.43 13.03
CA PHE A 191 2.19 1.25 12.05
C PHE A 191 2.06 0.55 10.69
N ASP A 192 3.15 -0.01 10.15
CA ASP A 192 3.18 -0.66 8.84
C ASP A 192 2.26 -1.91 8.77
N LYS A 193 1.99 -2.57 9.91
CA LYS A 193 0.99 -3.66 10.00
C LYS A 193 -0.44 -3.16 9.93
N VAL A 194 -0.71 -1.94 10.37
CA VAL A 194 -2.05 -1.38 10.53
C VAL A 194 -2.45 -0.52 9.33
N SER A 195 -1.52 0.25 8.77
CA SER A 195 -1.82 1.20 7.69
C SER A 195 -2.55 0.58 6.50
N PRO A 196 -2.24 -0.64 6.01
CA PRO A 196 -2.95 -1.20 4.85
C PRO A 196 -4.44 -1.42 5.10
N SER A 197 -4.82 -1.73 6.35
CA SER A 197 -6.22 -1.94 6.75
C SER A 197 -6.98 -0.63 6.84
N PHE A 198 -6.31 0.42 7.33
CA PHE A 198 -6.86 1.77 7.37
C PHE A 198 -7.00 2.37 5.96
N ASP A 199 -6.00 2.19 5.11
CA ASP A 199 -6.03 2.63 3.72
C ASP A 199 -7.12 1.90 2.93
N LEU A 200 -7.27 0.59 3.13
CA LEU A 200 -8.39 -0.15 2.54
C LEU A 200 -9.74 0.36 3.04
N MET A 201 -9.87 0.71 4.33
CA MET A 201 -11.10 1.34 4.81
C MET A 201 -11.43 2.61 4.02
N ARG A 202 -10.45 3.52 3.87
CA ARG A 202 -10.60 4.78 3.12
C ARG A 202 -10.91 4.52 1.64
N ALA A 203 -10.27 3.54 1.02
CA ALA A 203 -10.56 3.12 -0.35
C ALA A 203 -12.01 2.67 -0.55
N ILE A 204 -12.58 1.94 0.42
CA ILE A 204 -13.99 1.51 0.34
C ILE A 204 -14.93 2.73 0.47
N PHE A 205 -14.59 3.71 1.33
CA PHE A 205 -15.34 4.98 1.39
C PHE A 205 -15.30 5.72 0.05
N ASP A 206 -14.11 5.85 -0.54
CA ASP A 206 -13.94 6.55 -1.81
C ASP A 206 -14.72 5.86 -2.93
N LEU A 207 -14.62 4.53 -3.03
CA LEU A 207 -15.40 3.80 -4.03
C LEU A 207 -16.90 4.03 -3.82
N TYR A 208 -17.41 3.97 -2.59
CA TYR A 208 -18.82 4.22 -2.31
C TYR A 208 -19.28 5.61 -2.80
N HIS A 209 -18.46 6.64 -2.61
CA HIS A 209 -18.82 8.01 -3.00
C HIS A 209 -18.66 8.30 -4.49
N HIS A 210 -17.68 7.68 -5.12
CA HIS A 210 -17.30 8.01 -6.48
C HIS A 210 -17.77 6.98 -7.52
N TYR A 211 -18.29 5.82 -7.12
CA TYR A 211 -18.72 4.79 -8.05
C TYR A 211 -19.73 5.33 -9.07
N GLY A 212 -19.37 5.24 -10.36
CA GLY A 212 -20.23 5.68 -11.46
C GLY A 212 -20.41 7.20 -11.58
N THR A 213 -19.69 8.00 -10.79
CA THR A 213 -19.73 9.46 -10.89
C THR A 213 -18.62 9.99 -11.80
N TYR A 214 -18.94 11.08 -12.50
CA TYR A 214 -17.98 11.84 -13.29
C TYR A 214 -17.44 13.00 -12.47
N ASN A 215 -16.13 13.12 -12.34
CA ASN A 215 -15.52 14.18 -11.55
C ASN A 215 -15.38 15.45 -12.38
N LYS A 216 -15.80 16.58 -11.81
CA LYS A 216 -15.64 17.91 -12.43
C LYS A 216 -14.82 18.80 -11.50
N GLN A 217 -13.75 19.38 -12.02
CA GLN A 217 -13.00 20.45 -11.37
C GLN A 217 -12.86 21.60 -12.37
N TRP A 218 -13.19 22.81 -11.94
CA TRP A 218 -13.16 24.01 -12.77
C TRP A 218 -11.94 24.85 -12.41
N GLY A 219 -10.98 24.94 -13.35
CA GLY A 219 -9.77 25.75 -13.20
C GLY A 219 -8.84 25.31 -12.05
N GLY A 220 -7.67 25.92 -12.01
CA GLY A 220 -6.67 25.71 -10.96
C GLY A 220 -5.85 24.42 -11.11
N TYR A 221 -5.00 24.17 -10.13
CA TYR A 221 -4.17 22.98 -10.08
C TYR A 221 -5.01 21.72 -9.75
N PRO A 222 -4.58 20.54 -10.22
CA PRO A 222 -5.20 19.27 -9.84
C PRO A 222 -5.37 19.15 -8.32
N ARG A 223 -6.57 18.79 -7.88
CA ARG A 223 -6.88 18.53 -6.47
C ARG A 223 -7.24 17.07 -6.26
N PRO A 224 -6.89 16.47 -5.12
CA PRO A 224 -7.33 15.13 -4.77
C PRO A 224 -8.84 14.98 -4.92
N LEU A 225 -9.24 13.86 -5.50
CA LEU A 225 -10.63 13.46 -5.72
C LEU A 225 -11.19 12.68 -4.53
N SER A 226 -10.33 12.14 -3.67
CA SER A 226 -10.71 11.33 -2.51
C SER A 226 -11.66 12.08 -1.58
N LYS A 227 -12.71 11.39 -1.13
CA LYS A 227 -13.61 11.89 -0.09
C LYS A 227 -12.95 11.78 1.28
N VAL A 228 -12.07 10.80 1.47
CA VAL A 228 -11.46 10.46 2.76
C VAL A 228 -9.94 10.47 2.66
N LEU A 229 -9.41 11.68 2.68
CA LEU A 229 -7.98 11.90 2.63
C LEU A 229 -7.26 11.25 3.83
N PRO A 230 -6.00 10.81 3.64
CA PRO A 230 -5.14 10.41 4.75
C PRO A 230 -5.07 11.54 5.79
N PRO A 231 -5.17 11.28 7.10
CA PRO A 231 -4.99 12.34 8.08
C PRO A 231 -3.57 12.93 8.01
N PRO A 232 -3.40 14.22 8.33
CA PRO A 232 -2.11 14.89 8.18
C PRO A 232 -1.05 14.34 9.16
N VAL A 233 -1.49 13.74 10.26
CA VAL A 233 -0.64 13.13 11.28
C VAL A 233 -1.22 11.82 11.78
N TYR A 234 -0.33 10.91 12.17
CA TYR A 234 -0.62 9.66 12.86
C TYR A 234 0.27 9.60 14.11
N CYS A 235 -0.15 8.84 15.11
CA CYS A 235 0.64 8.66 16.32
C CYS A 235 0.71 7.20 16.72
N VAL A 236 1.85 6.78 17.25
CA VAL A 236 2.05 5.48 17.86
C VAL A 236 2.44 5.66 19.32
N PHE A 237 1.69 5.01 20.20
CA PHE A 237 1.94 4.93 21.63
C PHE A 237 2.40 3.53 22.00
N LYS A 238 3.24 3.42 23.02
CA LYS A 238 3.52 2.15 23.69
C LYS A 238 2.27 1.67 24.44
N ASN A 239 2.24 0.40 24.85
CA ASN A 239 1.16 -0.15 25.67
C ASN A 239 0.95 0.61 27.01
N THR A 240 1.99 1.31 27.49
CA THR A 240 1.94 2.15 28.70
C THR A 240 1.22 3.48 28.50
N GLY A 241 0.89 3.84 27.25
CA GLY A 241 0.36 5.15 26.89
C GLY A 241 1.42 6.19 26.52
N GLU A 242 2.71 5.89 26.73
CA GLU A 242 3.83 6.78 26.37
C GLU A 242 3.87 7.02 24.86
N PHE A 243 4.14 8.26 24.47
CA PHE A 243 4.36 8.62 23.06
C PHE A 243 5.67 8.01 22.55
N ASP A 244 5.62 7.31 21.41
CA ASP A 244 6.81 6.70 20.79
C ASP A 244 7.15 7.36 19.45
N MET A 245 6.15 7.56 18.58
CA MET A 245 6.39 8.04 17.22
C MET A 245 5.25 8.90 16.68
N LEU A 246 5.60 9.99 16.01
CA LEU A 246 4.74 10.73 15.10
C LEU A 246 5.03 10.28 13.67
N LEU A 247 3.99 10.03 12.88
CA LEU A 247 4.08 9.95 11.43
C LEU A 247 3.20 11.03 10.82
N TYR A 248 3.45 11.38 9.56
CA TYR A 248 2.73 12.42 8.87
C TYR A 248 2.46 12.04 7.42
N SER A 249 1.48 12.70 6.82
CA SER A 249 1.19 12.62 5.41
C SER A 249 1.34 13.98 4.73
N THR A 250 1.29 13.99 3.41
CA THR A 250 1.48 15.15 2.54
C THR A 250 0.23 15.89 2.02
N PRO A 251 -1.04 15.49 2.29
CA PRO A 251 -2.20 16.26 1.81
C PRO A 251 -2.17 17.71 2.27
N LYS A 252 -2.61 18.62 1.41
CA LYS A 252 -2.69 20.04 1.77
C LYS A 252 -3.83 20.23 2.75
N LEU A 253 -3.59 21.01 3.81
CA LEU A 253 -4.54 21.20 4.91
C LEU A 253 -5.88 21.83 4.44
N GLU A 254 -5.86 22.59 3.34
CA GLU A 254 -7.04 23.21 2.72
C GLU A 254 -8.06 22.18 2.18
N GLU A 255 -7.61 20.96 1.88
CA GLU A 255 -8.44 19.91 1.27
C GLU A 255 -9.40 19.24 2.27
N PHE A 256 -9.16 19.41 3.58
CA PHE A 256 -10.03 18.90 4.65
C PHE A 256 -11.23 19.80 4.95
N GLN A 257 -11.48 20.87 4.18
CA GLN A 257 -12.57 21.80 4.47
C GLN A 257 -13.95 21.34 3.97
N GLN A 258 -14.02 20.47 2.95
CA GLN A 258 -15.26 20.19 2.22
C GLN A 258 -15.74 18.73 2.29
N ASN A 259 -15.01 17.86 2.97
CA ASN A 259 -15.16 16.41 2.80
C ASN A 259 -15.23 15.66 4.13
N ALA A 260 -16.39 15.64 4.76
CA ALA A 260 -16.55 14.95 6.04
C ALA A 260 -17.62 13.86 5.93
N ILE A 261 -17.29 12.67 6.43
CA ILE A 261 -18.15 11.49 6.40
C ILE A 261 -19.22 11.58 7.49
N ASN A 262 -20.47 11.26 7.15
CA ASN A 262 -21.55 11.19 8.12
C ASN A 262 -21.74 9.79 8.72
N VAL A 263 -22.53 9.72 9.80
CA VAL A 263 -22.77 8.47 10.56
C VAL A 263 -23.44 7.36 9.73
N GLN A 264 -24.30 7.71 8.77
CA GLN A 264 -25.00 6.72 7.95
C GLN A 264 -24.04 6.04 6.96
N GLU A 265 -23.10 6.80 6.40
CA GLU A 265 -22.04 6.29 5.53
C GLU A 265 -21.18 5.28 6.29
N ILE A 266 -20.76 5.60 7.51
CA ILE A 266 -20.00 4.68 8.39
C ILE A 266 -20.79 3.37 8.61
N LYS A 267 -22.12 3.44 8.80
CA LYS A 267 -22.97 2.24 8.94
C LYS A 267 -23.01 1.39 7.68
N TYR A 268 -23.15 2.01 6.52
CA TYR A 268 -23.13 1.31 5.25
C TYR A 268 -21.79 0.62 5.04
N LEU A 269 -20.70 1.29 5.38
CA LEU A 269 -19.36 0.77 5.15
C LEU A 269 -18.96 -0.35 6.08
N ARG A 270 -19.47 -0.35 7.31
CA ARG A 270 -19.37 -1.55 8.16
C ARG A 270 -19.97 -2.78 7.47
N LYS A 271 -21.01 -2.64 6.64
CA LYS A 271 -21.56 -3.78 5.87
C LYS A 271 -20.61 -4.20 4.76
N LEU A 272 -20.04 -3.25 4.01
CA LEU A 272 -19.08 -3.55 2.93
C LEU A 272 -17.77 -4.14 3.47
N ALA A 273 -17.24 -3.59 4.56
CA ALA A 273 -16.01 -4.02 5.21
C ALA A 273 -16.06 -5.48 5.68
N ARG A 274 -17.24 -6.06 5.94
CA ARG A 274 -17.38 -7.49 6.26
C ARG A 274 -16.83 -8.40 5.17
N ASN A 275 -16.86 -7.98 3.91
CA ASN A 275 -16.29 -8.75 2.81
C ASN A 275 -14.76 -8.78 2.82
N PHE A 276 -14.13 -7.88 3.59
CA PHE A 276 -12.68 -7.74 3.73
C PHE A 276 -12.22 -8.00 5.16
N LYS A 277 -13.07 -8.60 6.02
CA LYS A 277 -12.76 -8.86 7.42
C LYS A 277 -11.47 -9.65 7.58
N ALA A 278 -11.33 -10.72 6.82
CA ALA A 278 -10.11 -11.49 6.68
C ALA A 278 -10.01 -11.92 5.22
N ILE A 279 -8.80 -11.99 4.69
CA ILE A 279 -8.53 -12.59 3.38
C ILE A 279 -7.90 -13.95 3.65
N PRO A 280 -8.66 -15.05 3.54
CA PRO A 280 -8.08 -16.38 3.56
C PRO A 280 -6.96 -16.47 2.53
N LYS A 281 -5.87 -17.18 2.86
CA LYS A 281 -4.73 -17.36 1.95
C LYS A 281 -5.16 -17.99 0.62
N GLU A 282 -6.24 -18.75 0.64
CA GLU A 282 -6.84 -19.45 -0.48
C GLU A 282 -7.64 -18.51 -1.42
N THR A 283 -7.87 -17.26 -1.02
CA THR A 283 -8.67 -16.27 -1.77
C THR A 283 -7.81 -15.20 -2.45
N GLU A 284 -6.90 -15.63 -3.32
CA GLU A 284 -6.00 -14.74 -4.06
C GLU A 284 -6.73 -13.69 -4.91
N THR A 285 -7.94 -13.98 -5.39
CA THR A 285 -8.76 -13.00 -6.13
C THR A 285 -9.24 -11.87 -5.22
N LEU A 286 -9.53 -12.15 -3.95
CA LEU A 286 -9.90 -11.11 -2.99
C LEU A 286 -8.69 -10.25 -2.62
N ALA A 287 -7.51 -10.85 -2.50
CA ALA A 287 -6.25 -10.10 -2.34
C ALA A 287 -6.00 -9.15 -3.51
N LEU A 288 -6.25 -9.62 -4.75
CA LEU A 288 -6.17 -8.78 -5.95
C LEU A 288 -7.12 -7.59 -5.89
N ILE A 289 -8.36 -7.78 -5.43
CA ILE A 289 -9.33 -6.68 -5.27
C ILE A 289 -8.85 -5.67 -4.23
N VAL A 290 -8.26 -6.13 -3.12
CA VAL A 290 -7.71 -5.21 -2.12
C VAL A 290 -6.58 -4.36 -2.68
N GLU A 291 -5.68 -4.97 -3.44
CA GLU A 291 -4.61 -4.22 -4.13
C GLU A 291 -5.18 -3.22 -5.15
N ALA A 292 -6.22 -3.62 -5.90
CA ALA A 292 -6.92 -2.72 -6.82
C ALA A 292 -7.59 -1.53 -6.10
N LEU A 293 -8.23 -1.77 -4.96
CA LEU A 293 -8.85 -0.71 -4.14
C LEU A 293 -7.80 0.23 -3.54
N GLN A 294 -6.64 -0.28 -3.12
CA GLN A 294 -5.55 0.55 -2.63
C GLN A 294 -4.99 1.45 -3.74
N LYS A 295 -4.79 0.92 -4.95
CA LYS A 295 -4.42 1.73 -6.12
C LYS A 295 -5.48 2.77 -6.49
N TYR A 296 -6.76 2.41 -6.35
CA TYR A 296 -7.87 3.32 -6.59
C TYR A 296 -7.85 4.51 -5.62
N ALA A 297 -7.65 4.26 -4.32
CA ALA A 297 -7.49 5.32 -3.33
C ALA A 297 -6.27 6.21 -3.65
N GLN A 298 -5.11 5.62 -3.96
CA GLN A 298 -3.92 6.37 -4.35
C GLN A 298 -4.16 7.26 -5.58
N ALA A 299 -4.90 6.77 -6.57
CA ALA A 299 -5.25 7.55 -7.76
C ALA A 299 -6.16 8.74 -7.42
N HIS A 300 -6.99 8.61 -6.40
CA HIS A 300 -7.88 9.66 -5.92
C HIS A 300 -7.18 10.63 -4.95
N GLU A 301 -6.12 10.20 -4.28
CA GLU A 301 -5.37 11.01 -3.32
C GLU A 301 -4.27 11.87 -3.97
N THR A 302 -3.80 11.49 -5.16
CA THR A 302 -2.76 12.25 -5.86
C THR A 302 -3.29 13.58 -6.43
N ASN A 303 -2.40 14.56 -6.50
CA ASN A 303 -2.59 15.86 -7.14
C ASN A 303 -1.93 15.92 -8.53
N GLU A 304 -1.74 14.77 -9.18
CA GLU A 304 -1.15 14.69 -10.51
C GLU A 304 -1.99 13.75 -11.39
N TRP A 305 -2.67 14.32 -12.41
CA TRP A 305 -3.54 13.56 -13.31
C TRP A 305 -2.83 12.46 -14.08
N ARG A 306 -1.58 12.69 -14.47
CA ARG A 306 -0.71 11.68 -15.06
C ARG A 306 -0.57 10.44 -14.17
N LEU A 307 -0.26 10.66 -12.89
CA LEU A 307 -0.11 9.59 -11.91
C LEU A 307 -1.45 8.92 -11.61
N ALA A 308 -2.53 9.69 -11.46
CA ALA A 308 -3.88 9.16 -11.25
C ALA A 308 -4.31 8.23 -12.40
N PHE A 309 -4.08 8.66 -13.64
CA PHE A 309 -4.39 7.89 -14.84
C PHE A 309 -3.62 6.56 -14.86
N LEU A 310 -2.31 6.59 -14.59
CA LEU A 310 -1.48 5.38 -14.56
C LEU A 310 -1.88 4.43 -13.43
N LEU A 311 -2.21 4.94 -12.25
CA LEU A 311 -2.67 4.11 -11.12
C LEU A 311 -4.00 3.41 -11.45
N LEU A 312 -4.93 4.10 -12.12
CA LEU A 312 -6.19 3.52 -12.59
C LEU A 312 -5.97 2.52 -13.72
N TRP A 313 -5.02 2.78 -14.62
CA TRP A 313 -4.63 1.82 -15.66
C TRP A 313 -4.01 0.56 -15.07
N GLN A 314 -3.14 0.70 -14.06
CA GLN A 314 -2.54 -0.44 -13.34
C GLN A 314 -3.59 -1.32 -12.67
N ILE A 315 -4.75 -0.79 -12.27
CA ILE A 315 -5.88 -1.61 -11.80
C ILE A 315 -6.37 -2.54 -12.91
N LEU A 316 -6.46 -2.06 -14.15
CA LEU A 316 -6.87 -2.87 -15.30
C LEU A 316 -5.84 -3.96 -15.61
N GLU A 317 -4.55 -3.61 -15.62
CA GLU A 317 -3.44 -4.56 -15.80
C GLU A 317 -3.46 -5.64 -14.70
N LEU A 318 -3.65 -5.23 -13.44
CA LEU A 318 -3.73 -6.11 -12.27
C LEU A 318 -4.93 -7.07 -12.38
N ILE A 319 -6.13 -6.56 -12.65
CA ILE A 319 -7.36 -7.36 -12.80
C ILE A 319 -7.29 -8.31 -14.00
N ALA A 320 -6.63 -7.88 -15.07
CA ALA A 320 -6.36 -8.73 -16.23
C ALA A 320 -5.30 -9.81 -15.96
N LEU A 321 -4.70 -9.87 -14.77
CA LEU A 321 -3.63 -10.81 -14.41
C LEU A 321 -2.41 -10.70 -15.34
N GLN A 322 -1.97 -9.47 -15.63
CA GLN A 322 -0.72 -9.27 -16.34
C GLN A 322 0.47 -9.69 -15.45
N THR A 323 1.03 -10.88 -15.71
CA THR A 323 2.08 -11.48 -14.86
C THR A 323 3.42 -11.72 -15.56
N SER A 324 3.54 -11.45 -16.87
CA SER A 324 4.78 -11.72 -17.63
C SER A 324 4.97 -10.76 -18.81
N GLU A 325 6.20 -10.71 -19.32
CA GLU A 325 6.55 -9.92 -20.52
C GLU A 325 5.83 -10.38 -21.78
N GLN A 326 5.43 -11.66 -21.86
CA GLN A 326 4.66 -12.19 -22.99
C GLN A 326 3.19 -11.72 -22.98
N PHE A 327 2.73 -11.14 -21.87
CA PHE A 327 1.37 -10.63 -21.74
C PHE A 327 1.27 -9.22 -22.33
N THR A 328 0.64 -9.10 -23.50
CA THR A 328 0.54 -7.84 -24.22
C THR A 328 -0.62 -6.96 -23.70
N MET A 329 -0.58 -5.66 -23.99
CA MET A 329 -1.71 -4.76 -23.69
C MET A 329 -3.01 -5.18 -24.39
N LYS A 330 -2.93 -5.82 -25.56
CA LYS A 330 -4.12 -6.40 -26.22
C LYS A 330 -4.78 -7.48 -25.36
N ASN A 331 -4.00 -8.27 -24.63
CA ASN A 331 -4.53 -9.24 -23.69
C ASN A 331 -5.24 -8.56 -22.50
N VAL A 332 -4.70 -7.43 -22.00
CA VAL A 332 -5.37 -6.61 -20.96
C VAL A 332 -6.73 -6.14 -21.48
N ILE A 333 -6.76 -5.49 -22.65
CA ILE A 333 -7.98 -4.94 -23.26
C ILE A 333 -9.03 -6.04 -23.45
N SER A 334 -8.62 -7.19 -24.01
CA SER A 334 -9.51 -8.34 -24.22
C SER A 334 -10.15 -8.84 -22.93
N ARG A 335 -9.36 -9.03 -21.86
CA ARG A 335 -9.86 -9.51 -20.56
C ARG A 335 -10.76 -8.52 -19.85
N ILE A 336 -10.43 -7.24 -19.91
CA ILE A 336 -11.33 -6.20 -19.39
C ILE A 336 -12.62 -6.17 -20.22
N GLY A 337 -12.55 -6.30 -21.55
CA GLY A 337 -13.71 -6.44 -22.41
C GLY A 337 -14.65 -7.58 -21.99
N ILE A 338 -14.10 -8.75 -21.66
CA ILE A 338 -14.85 -9.90 -21.11
C ILE A 338 -15.60 -9.51 -19.83
N LEU A 339 -14.94 -8.84 -18.88
CA LEU A 339 -15.58 -8.41 -17.63
C LEU A 339 -16.72 -7.42 -17.87
N LEU A 340 -16.56 -6.55 -18.86
CA LEU A 340 -17.55 -5.58 -19.29
C LEU A 340 -18.60 -6.17 -20.23
N ARG A 341 -18.61 -7.50 -20.42
CA ARG A 341 -19.56 -8.25 -21.26
C ARG A 341 -19.54 -7.80 -22.73
N HIS A 342 -18.36 -7.42 -23.22
CA HIS A 342 -18.16 -6.94 -24.60
C HIS A 342 -19.08 -5.77 -24.99
N ASP A 343 -19.40 -4.89 -24.03
CA ASP A 343 -20.07 -3.62 -24.28
C ASP A 343 -19.29 -2.81 -25.34
N PRO A 344 -19.85 -2.57 -26.54
CA PRO A 344 -19.12 -1.93 -27.64
C PRO A 344 -18.58 -0.54 -27.27
N LYS A 345 -19.36 0.25 -26.53
CA LYS A 345 -18.94 1.59 -26.10
C LYS A 345 -17.76 1.52 -25.14
N ALA A 346 -17.76 0.52 -24.26
CA ALA A 346 -16.64 0.30 -23.35
C ALA A 346 -15.39 -0.20 -24.08
N ALA A 347 -15.55 -1.01 -25.14
CA ALA A 347 -14.45 -1.47 -25.98
C ALA A 347 -13.81 -0.32 -26.78
N ASP A 348 -14.62 0.55 -27.37
CA ASP A 348 -14.15 1.74 -28.09
C ASP A 348 -13.41 2.68 -27.14
N LEU A 349 -14.01 2.96 -25.96
CA LEU A 349 -13.39 3.78 -24.95
C LEU A 349 -12.06 3.19 -24.46
N LEU A 350 -12.03 1.88 -24.16
CA LEU A 350 -10.82 1.21 -23.70
C LEU A 350 -9.71 1.24 -24.76
N SER A 351 -10.06 1.14 -26.04
CA SER A 351 -9.12 1.28 -27.16
C SER A 351 -8.58 2.70 -27.28
N SER A 352 -9.42 3.72 -27.07
CA SER A 352 -8.98 5.12 -27.02
C SER A 352 -8.03 5.37 -25.84
N LEU A 353 -8.40 4.92 -24.63
CA LEU A 353 -7.57 5.06 -23.43
C LEU A 353 -6.24 4.32 -23.54
N TYR A 354 -6.22 3.19 -24.25
CA TYR A 354 -4.98 2.48 -24.57
C TYR A 354 -4.03 3.33 -25.41
N ASN A 355 -4.54 4.06 -26.40
CA ASN A 355 -3.73 4.99 -27.19
C ASN A 355 -3.19 6.12 -26.32
N THR A 356 -4.04 6.75 -25.49
CA THR A 356 -3.61 7.77 -24.50
C THR A 356 -2.48 7.23 -23.62
N ARG A 357 -2.63 6.00 -23.09
CA ARG A 357 -1.61 5.37 -22.26
C ARG A 357 -0.29 5.16 -23.01
N ASN A 358 -0.35 4.71 -24.26
CA ASN A 358 0.85 4.47 -25.06
C ASN A 358 1.57 5.77 -25.41
N GLU A 359 0.84 6.80 -25.82
CA GLU A 359 1.40 8.13 -26.05
C GLU A 359 2.05 8.67 -24.78
N PHE A 360 1.38 8.53 -23.64
CA PHE A 360 1.93 8.99 -22.38
C PHE A 360 3.19 8.21 -21.97
N VAL A 361 3.17 6.88 -22.00
CA VAL A 361 4.29 6.04 -21.56
C VAL A 361 5.50 6.13 -22.51
N HIS A 362 5.27 6.25 -23.82
CA HIS A 362 6.36 6.22 -24.81
C HIS A 362 6.84 7.59 -25.26
N GLN A 363 5.98 8.62 -25.21
CA GLN A 363 6.30 9.96 -25.69
C GLN A 363 6.24 11.01 -24.58
N GLY A 364 5.79 10.66 -23.36
CA GLY A 364 5.54 11.62 -22.29
C GLY A 364 4.32 12.52 -22.53
N ASN A 365 3.58 12.27 -23.62
CA ASN A 365 2.44 13.09 -24.04
C ASN A 365 1.19 12.69 -23.27
N PHE A 366 0.72 13.57 -22.40
CA PHE A 366 -0.55 13.42 -21.69
C PHE A 366 -1.34 14.71 -21.86
N PRO A 367 -2.64 14.66 -22.15
CA PRO A 367 -3.41 15.87 -22.42
C PRO A 367 -3.59 16.66 -21.12
N ASP A 368 -2.74 17.65 -20.88
CA ASP A 368 -2.73 18.41 -19.61
C ASP A 368 -4.06 19.09 -19.31
N GLU A 369 -4.67 19.72 -20.32
CA GLU A 369 -5.94 20.44 -20.18
C GLU A 369 -7.14 19.49 -19.99
N GLN A 370 -7.05 18.26 -20.52
CA GLN A 370 -8.12 17.25 -20.46
C GLN A 370 -7.77 16.09 -19.51
N GLY A 371 -6.72 16.24 -18.70
CA GLY A 371 -6.20 15.14 -17.89
C GLY A 371 -7.24 14.55 -16.93
N LEU A 372 -8.10 15.41 -16.37
CA LEU A 372 -9.21 14.97 -15.50
C LEU A 372 -10.27 14.17 -16.26
N GLN A 373 -10.50 14.48 -17.55
CA GLN A 373 -11.43 13.73 -18.39
C GLN A 373 -10.88 12.32 -18.65
N GLU A 374 -9.62 12.20 -19.07
CA GLU A 374 -8.97 10.89 -19.24
C GLU A 374 -8.99 10.07 -17.95
N VAL A 375 -8.68 10.69 -16.80
CA VAL A 375 -8.76 10.08 -15.46
C VAL A 375 -10.19 9.61 -15.16
N SER A 376 -11.21 10.42 -15.42
CA SER A 376 -12.61 10.07 -15.16
C SER A 376 -13.10 8.93 -16.05
N LEU A 377 -12.63 8.89 -17.30
CA LEU A 377 -12.94 7.84 -18.26
C LEU A 377 -12.32 6.50 -17.85
N VAL A 378 -11.01 6.45 -17.58
CA VAL A 378 -10.36 5.21 -17.13
C VAL A 378 -10.88 4.76 -15.76
N LYS A 379 -11.19 5.70 -14.85
CA LYS A 379 -11.86 5.43 -13.57
C LYS A 379 -13.16 4.65 -13.77
N SER A 380 -14.02 5.10 -14.68
CA SER A 380 -15.32 4.45 -14.92
C SER A 380 -15.16 2.99 -15.36
N ILE A 381 -14.14 2.69 -16.17
CA ILE A 381 -13.81 1.34 -16.61
C ILE A 381 -13.23 0.51 -15.46
N ALA A 382 -12.31 1.08 -14.68
CA ALA A 382 -11.70 0.42 -13.53
C ALA A 382 -12.73 0.06 -12.46
N GLU A 383 -13.65 0.96 -12.13
CA GLU A 383 -14.73 0.70 -11.16
C GLU A 383 -15.66 -0.43 -11.61
N ARG A 384 -16.07 -0.43 -12.88
CA ARG A 384 -16.87 -1.52 -13.45
C ARG A 384 -16.10 -2.83 -13.38
N ALA A 385 -14.82 -2.85 -13.75
CA ALA A 385 -13.97 -4.04 -13.69
C ALA A 385 -13.81 -4.58 -12.25
N ILE A 386 -13.52 -3.71 -11.28
CA ILE A 386 -13.43 -4.06 -9.85
C ILE A 386 -14.73 -4.72 -9.39
N ASN A 387 -15.88 -4.10 -9.69
CA ASN A 387 -17.19 -4.62 -9.28
C ASN A 387 -17.49 -6.00 -9.92
N GLN A 388 -17.14 -6.19 -11.20
CA GLN A 388 -17.32 -7.46 -11.89
C GLN A 388 -16.45 -8.58 -11.28
N ILE A 389 -15.20 -8.29 -10.90
CA ILE A 389 -14.36 -9.27 -10.21
C ILE A 389 -14.86 -9.54 -8.81
N PHE A 390 -15.24 -8.50 -8.06
CA PHE A 390 -15.76 -8.63 -6.70
C PHE A 390 -17.01 -9.51 -6.64
N SER A 391 -17.96 -9.33 -7.56
CA SER A 391 -19.15 -10.19 -7.66
C SER A 391 -18.85 -11.66 -7.98
N ARG A 392 -17.67 -11.96 -8.55
CA ARG A 392 -17.21 -13.31 -8.90
C ARG A 392 -16.19 -13.91 -7.93
N ALA A 393 -15.63 -13.12 -7.01
CA ALA A 393 -14.51 -13.52 -6.16
C ALA A 393 -14.78 -14.81 -5.36
N LYS A 394 -16.03 -15.01 -4.90
CA LYS A 394 -16.43 -16.26 -4.21
C LYS A 394 -16.44 -17.49 -5.12
N LYS A 395 -16.75 -17.32 -6.41
CA LYS A 395 -16.82 -18.41 -7.40
C LYS A 395 -15.45 -18.67 -8.06
N LEU A 396 -14.61 -17.64 -8.11
CA LEU A 396 -13.27 -17.67 -8.69
C LEU A 396 -12.24 -17.25 -7.61
N PRO A 397 -12.02 -18.07 -6.56
CA PRO A 397 -11.25 -17.64 -5.39
C PRO A 397 -9.75 -17.45 -5.66
N THR A 398 -9.18 -18.15 -6.64
CA THR A 398 -7.74 -18.12 -6.95
C THR A 398 -7.45 -17.41 -8.26
N LYS A 399 -6.22 -16.89 -8.43
CA LYS A 399 -5.77 -16.30 -9.70
C LYS A 399 -5.82 -17.33 -10.83
N ALA A 400 -5.52 -18.60 -10.53
CA ALA A 400 -5.63 -19.69 -11.50
C ALA A 400 -7.08 -19.92 -11.99
N SER A 401 -8.07 -19.87 -11.10
CA SER A 401 -9.48 -19.97 -11.51
C SER A 401 -9.93 -18.76 -12.33
N LEU A 402 -9.49 -17.56 -11.96
CA LEU A 402 -9.77 -16.34 -12.72
C LEU A 402 -9.09 -16.36 -14.11
N GLN A 403 -7.86 -16.84 -14.19
CA GLN A 403 -7.13 -17.07 -15.44
C GLN A 403 -7.91 -18.02 -16.36
N ARG A 404 -8.34 -19.18 -15.84
CA ARG A 404 -9.17 -20.12 -16.61
C ARG A 404 -10.49 -19.51 -17.05
N PHE A 405 -11.11 -18.65 -16.22
CA PHE A 405 -12.31 -17.93 -16.63
C PHE A 405 -12.04 -17.07 -17.87
N TYR A 406 -10.96 -16.29 -17.90
CA TYR A 406 -10.59 -15.50 -19.07
C TYR A 406 -10.32 -16.35 -20.31
N ASP A 407 -9.63 -17.48 -20.15
CA ASP A 407 -9.27 -18.37 -21.27
C ASP A 407 -10.49 -19.06 -21.91
N ASN A 408 -11.62 -19.12 -21.19
CA ASN A 408 -12.84 -19.78 -21.65
C ASN A 408 -13.98 -18.81 -21.95
N ALA A 409 -13.95 -17.58 -21.45
CA ALA A 409 -15.08 -16.66 -21.57
C ALA A 409 -15.31 -16.14 -23.00
N GLY A 410 -14.30 -16.22 -23.88
CA GLY A 410 -14.44 -15.92 -25.32
C GLY A 410 -14.81 -17.14 -26.18
N THR A 411 -14.94 -18.32 -25.58
CA THR A 411 -15.28 -19.56 -26.29
C THR A 411 -16.79 -19.66 -26.51
N ASN A 412 -17.22 -20.16 -27.67
CA ASN A 412 -18.65 -20.34 -27.95
C ASN A 412 -19.27 -21.50 -27.13
N ASP A 413 -20.60 -21.50 -27.00
CA ASP A 413 -21.32 -22.47 -26.15
C ASP A 413 -21.17 -23.92 -26.60
N ALA A 414 -21.03 -24.17 -27.92
CA ALA A 414 -20.84 -25.52 -28.45
C ALA A 414 -19.49 -26.09 -28.03
N GLU A 415 -18.42 -25.31 -28.15
CA GLU A 415 -17.08 -25.71 -27.73
C GLU A 415 -16.97 -25.82 -26.20
N LEU A 416 -17.61 -24.93 -25.43
CA LEU A 416 -17.70 -25.06 -23.97
C LEU A 416 -18.43 -26.35 -23.56
N SER A 417 -19.52 -26.69 -24.26
CA SER A 417 -20.28 -27.91 -24.03
C SER A 417 -19.45 -29.15 -24.34
N ASP A 418 -18.67 -29.13 -25.43
CA ASP A 418 -17.77 -30.23 -25.77
C ASP A 418 -16.63 -30.39 -24.74
N ARG A 419 -16.01 -29.28 -24.30
CA ARG A 419 -15.01 -29.30 -23.22
C ARG A 419 -15.59 -29.88 -21.94
N LEU A 420 -16.81 -29.50 -21.56
CA LEU A 420 -17.50 -30.06 -20.40
C LEU A 420 -17.71 -31.58 -20.53
N ARG A 421 -18.12 -32.05 -21.71
CA ARG A 421 -18.30 -33.47 -22.03
C ARG A 421 -16.99 -34.24 -21.88
N VAL A 422 -15.90 -33.74 -22.48
CA VAL A 422 -14.56 -34.36 -22.42
C VAL A 422 -14.05 -34.42 -20.98
N ILE A 423 -14.15 -33.32 -20.22
CA ILE A 423 -13.78 -33.30 -18.79
C ILE A 423 -14.60 -34.33 -18.00
N GLY A 424 -15.89 -34.44 -18.29
CA GLY A 424 -16.77 -35.43 -17.67
C GLY A 424 -16.32 -36.87 -17.90
N ILE A 425 -15.87 -37.21 -19.11
CA ILE A 425 -15.31 -38.53 -19.44
C ILE A 425 -14.02 -38.78 -18.63
N ILE A 426 -13.07 -37.85 -18.68
CA ILE A 426 -11.79 -37.95 -17.96
C ILE A 426 -12.00 -38.16 -16.46
N LEU A 427 -12.94 -37.42 -15.85
CA LEU A 427 -13.25 -37.55 -14.43
C LEU A 427 -13.88 -38.90 -14.07
N ARG A 428 -14.68 -39.50 -14.97
CA ARG A 428 -15.23 -40.85 -14.77
C ARG A 428 -14.14 -41.91 -14.82
N GLU A 429 -13.21 -41.80 -15.76
CA GLU A 429 -12.08 -42.74 -15.90
C GLU A 429 -11.09 -42.67 -14.73
N ARG A 430 -10.90 -41.48 -14.13
CA ARG A 430 -9.99 -41.28 -12.99
C ARG A 430 -10.59 -41.66 -11.63
N LYS A 431 -11.90 -41.93 -11.53
CA LYS A 431 -12.48 -42.37 -10.26
C LYS A 431 -11.94 -43.77 -9.93
N PRO A 432 -11.33 -43.98 -8.76
CA PRO A 432 -10.88 -45.31 -8.37
C PRO A 432 -12.08 -46.25 -8.36
N LYS A 433 -11.97 -47.39 -9.05
CA LYS A 433 -12.95 -48.48 -8.94
C LYS A 433 -12.95 -48.92 -7.47
N LYS A 434 -14.09 -48.78 -6.80
CA LYS A 434 -14.29 -49.27 -5.44
C LYS A 434 -14.35 -50.78 -5.42
#